data_AF-A0A7W5E3W3-F1
#
_entry.id   AF-A0A7W5E3W3-F1
#
_cell.length_a   1.000
_cell.length_b   1.000
_cell.length_c   1.000
_cell.angle_alpha   90.00
_cell.angle_beta   90.00
_cell.angle_gamma   90.00
#
_symmetry.space_group_name_H-M   'P 1'
#
loop_
_entity.id
_entity.type
_entity.pdbx_description
1 polymer ?
#
loop_
_entity_poly.entity_id
_entity_poly.type
_entity_poly.pdbx_seq_one_letter_code
_entity_poly.pdbx_strand_id
1 'polypeptide(L)'
;MLIRLFAAFILIPFVELILLLRMADATSWLTTLTIVIVTGIIGSILARREGLAAIARFRTALAEGRMPGREIQDGMMIAFAAALLLTPGLITDSLGFLLLTPFGRQFVGGHLRRRYGGRFQVHASGFGTRTGPDLERDFEPSGAPHTQSNGDRYTVDSPSFGPKQSQPH
;
A
#
# COMPACT_ATOMS: atom_id res chain seq x y z
N MET A 1 -25.39 11.68 0.83
CA MET A 1 -24.48 10.77 1.56
C MET A 1 -23.83 11.43 2.76
N LEU A 2 -23.36 12.68 2.65
CA LEU A 2 -22.73 13.44 3.74
C LEU A 2 -23.56 13.51 5.03
N ILE A 3 -24.88 13.74 4.92
CA ILE A 3 -25.82 13.77 6.06
C ILE A 3 -25.80 12.46 6.87
N ARG A 4 -25.65 11.31 6.22
CA ARG A 4 -25.60 10.00 6.91
C ARG A 4 -24.29 9.82 7.68
N LEU A 5 -23.17 10.24 7.10
CA LEU A 5 -21.87 10.20 7.79
C LEU A 5 -21.85 11.16 8.98
N PHE A 6 -22.38 12.37 8.79
CA PHE A 6 -22.49 13.37 9.84
C PHE A 6 -23.40 12.90 10.99
N ALA A 7 -24.55 12.31 10.66
CA ALA A 7 -25.43 11.71 11.65
C ALA A 7 -24.75 10.58 12.43
N ALA A 8 -24.03 9.68 11.75
CA ALA A 8 -23.29 8.61 12.41
C ALA A 8 -22.17 9.16 13.33
N PHE A 9 -21.44 10.16 12.86
CA PHE A 9 -20.38 10.81 13.63
C PHE A 9 -20.89 11.49 14.91
N ILE A 10 -22.13 11.99 14.93
CA ILE A 10 -22.75 12.56 16.14
C ILE A 10 -23.41 11.49 17.01
N LEU A 11 -24.19 10.59 16.40
CA LEU A 11 -24.97 9.60 17.13
C LEU A 11 -24.10 8.60 17.87
N ILE A 12 -23.01 8.12 17.26
CA ILE A 12 -22.12 7.14 17.87
C ILE A 12 -21.52 7.66 19.19
N PRO A 13 -20.80 8.80 19.23
CA PRO A 13 -20.24 9.31 20.48
C PRO A 13 -21.32 9.74 21.47
N PHE A 14 -22.49 10.18 21.01
CA PHE A 14 -23.60 10.52 21.91
C PHE A 14 -24.14 9.28 22.65
N VAL A 15 -24.32 8.17 21.94
CA VAL A 15 -24.72 6.88 22.54
C VAL A 15 -23.65 6.38 23.51
N GLU A 16 -22.37 6.50 23.16
CA GLU A 16 -21.25 6.12 24.04
C GLU A 16 -21.24 6.96 25.32
N LEU A 17 -21.46 8.26 25.22
CA LEU A 17 -21.53 9.15 26.38
C LEU A 17 -22.65 8.71 27.35
N ILE A 18 -23.84 8.39 26.82
CA ILE A 18 -24.96 7.88 27.63
C ILE A 18 -24.60 6.55 28.30
N LEU A 19 -23.92 5.65 27.58
CA LEU A 19 -23.52 4.35 28.10
C LEU A 19 -22.48 4.47 29.22
N LEU A 20 -21.50 5.35 29.05
CA LEU A 20 -20.48 5.65 30.07
C LEU A 20 -21.11 6.28 31.32
N LEU A 21 -22.05 7.21 31.14
CA LEU A 21 -22.84 7.79 32.25
C LEU A 21 -23.61 6.70 33.01
N ARG A 22 -24.31 5.82 32.28
CA ARG A 22 -25.04 4.69 32.87
C ARG A 22 -24.14 3.72 33.64
N MET A 23 -22.94 3.45 33.14
CA MET A 23 -21.95 2.62 33.86
C MET A 23 -21.42 3.33 35.11
N ALA A 24 -21.18 4.64 35.02
CA ALA A 24 -20.72 5.44 36.15
C ALA A 24 -21.76 5.46 37.28
N ASP A 25 -23.05 5.58 36.94
CA ASP A 25 -24.15 5.48 37.90
C ASP A 25 -24.27 4.08 38.52
N ALA A 26 -23.98 3.03 37.77
CA ALA A 26 -24.11 1.65 38.24
C ALA A 26 -22.92 1.16 39.10
N THR A 27 -21.72 1.72 38.91
CA THR A 27 -20.49 1.25 39.58
C THR A 27 -19.86 2.33 40.44
N SER A 28 -19.29 3.35 39.79
CA SER A 28 -18.83 4.63 40.31
C SER A 28 -18.11 5.34 39.15
N TRP A 29 -18.09 6.67 39.15
CA TRP A 29 -17.38 7.41 38.11
C TRP A 29 -15.89 7.07 38.07
N LEU A 30 -15.26 6.81 39.22
CA LEU A 30 -13.84 6.50 39.33
C LEU A 30 -13.52 5.12 38.70
N THR A 31 -14.37 4.12 38.94
CA THR A 31 -14.20 2.77 38.36
C THR A 31 -14.38 2.82 36.85
N THR A 32 -15.42 3.49 36.34
CA THR A 32 -15.67 3.64 34.91
C THR A 32 -14.51 4.36 34.21
N LEU A 33 -14.00 5.44 34.80
CA LEU A 33 -12.84 6.15 34.27
C LEU A 33 -11.59 5.26 34.24
N THR A 34 -11.36 4.46 35.29
CA THR A 34 -10.22 3.53 35.36
C THR A 34 -10.31 2.48 34.25
N ILE A 35 -11.49 1.92 34.02
CA ILE A 35 -11.72 0.94 32.94
C ILE A 35 -11.37 1.56 31.58
N VAL A 36 -11.89 2.75 31.28
CA VAL A 36 -11.64 3.46 30.01
C VAL A 36 -10.15 3.76 29.82
N ILE A 37 -9.45 4.18 30.88
CA ILE A 37 -8.00 4.42 30.82
C ILE A 37 -7.25 3.12 30.54
N VAL A 38 -7.62 2.03 31.24
CA VAL A 38 -6.98 0.72 31.06
C VAL A 38 -7.23 0.18 29.65
N THR A 39 -8.45 0.25 29.13
CA THR A 39 -8.77 -0.19 27.75
C THR A 39 -8.02 0.65 26.73
N GLY A 40 -7.96 1.98 26.91
CA GLY A 40 -7.18 2.88 26.06
C GLY A 40 -5.68 2.57 26.05
N ILE A 41 -5.08 2.28 27.22
CA ILE A 41 -3.67 1.88 27.32
C ILE A 41 -3.44 0.56 26.58
N ILE A 42 -4.26 -0.47 26.84
CA ILE A 42 -4.13 -1.79 26.20
C ILE A 42 -4.28 -1.65 24.67
N GLY A 43 -5.27 -0.89 24.23
CA GLY A 43 -5.55 -0.60 22.82
C GLY A 43 -4.38 0.11 22.14
N SER A 44 -3.85 1.16 22.77
CA SER A 44 -2.70 1.92 22.28
C SER A 44 -1.43 1.05 22.17
N ILE A 45 -1.16 0.21 23.18
CA ILE A 45 -0.03 -0.72 23.14
C ILE A 45 -0.19 -1.70 21.96
N LEU A 46 -1.38 -2.29 21.80
CA LEU A 46 -1.63 -3.23 20.71
C LEU A 46 -1.53 -2.54 19.34
N ALA A 47 -1.99 -1.30 19.22
CA ALA A 47 -1.93 -0.53 17.99
C ALA A 47 -0.50 -0.17 17.62
N ARG A 48 0.32 0.18 18.61
CA ARG A 48 1.75 0.41 18.42
C ARG A 48 2.45 -0.85 17.92
N ARG A 49 2.14 -2.02 18.50
CA ARG A 49 2.74 -3.31 18.11
C ARG A 49 2.38 -3.69 16.67
N GLU A 50 1.09 -3.67 16.32
CA GLU A 50 0.63 -4.01 14.98
C GLU A 50 1.08 -2.97 13.93
N GLY A 51 1.08 -1.69 14.30
CA GLY A 51 1.55 -0.60 13.43
C GLY A 51 3.02 -0.74 13.05
N LEU A 52 3.89 -1.03 14.02
CA LEU A 52 5.31 -1.31 13.77
C LEU A 52 5.49 -2.55 12.89
N ALA A 53 4.72 -3.61 13.15
CA ALA A 53 4.77 -4.83 12.33
C ALA A 53 4.29 -4.58 10.89
N ALA A 54 3.30 -3.73 10.67
CA ALA A 54 2.83 -3.35 9.34
C ALA A 54 3.88 -2.53 8.58
N ILE A 55 4.51 -1.56 9.25
CA ILE A 55 5.60 -0.76 8.66
C ILE A 55 6.80 -1.66 8.29
N ALA A 56 7.17 -2.62 9.16
CA ALA A 56 8.23 -3.57 8.85
C ALA A 56 7.92 -4.37 7.58
N ARG A 57 6.72 -4.96 7.47
CA ARG A 57 6.27 -5.69 6.28
C ARG A 57 6.25 -4.82 5.02
N PHE A 58 5.81 -3.57 5.15
CA PHE A 58 5.81 -2.59 4.06
C PHE A 58 7.23 -2.31 3.55
N ARG A 59 8.20 -2.11 4.46
CA ARG A 59 9.61 -1.91 4.09
C ARG A 59 10.20 -3.15 3.41
N THR A 60 9.92 -4.34 3.94
CA THR A 60 10.33 -5.61 3.31
C THR A 60 9.78 -5.74 1.90
N ALA A 61 8.51 -5.37 1.69
CA ALA A 61 7.88 -5.37 0.37
C ALA A 61 8.61 -4.49 -0.65
N LEU A 62 8.96 -3.27 -0.24
CA LEU A 62 9.67 -2.35 -1.11
C LEU A 62 11.11 -2.83 -1.39
N ALA A 63 11.78 -3.39 -0.39
CA ALA A 63 13.12 -3.95 -0.56
C ALA A 63 13.15 -5.14 -1.52
N GLU A 64 12.08 -5.93 -1.57
CA GLU A 64 11.88 -7.05 -2.50
C GLU A 64 11.40 -6.59 -3.89
N GLY A 65 11.21 -5.29 -4.12
CA GLY A 65 10.71 -4.75 -5.38
C GLY A 65 9.24 -5.10 -5.69
N ARG A 66 8.47 -5.57 -4.70
CA ARG A 66 7.06 -5.93 -4.85
C ARG A 66 6.14 -4.76 -4.49
N MET A 67 4.98 -4.65 -5.15
CA MET A 67 3.99 -3.63 -4.84
C MET A 67 3.27 -3.94 -3.50
N PRO A 68 3.34 -3.06 -2.48
CA PRO A 68 2.87 -3.35 -1.12
C PRO A 68 1.36 -3.12 -0.91
N GLY A 69 0.51 -3.55 -1.86
CA GLY A 69 -0.93 -3.25 -1.81
C GLY A 69 -1.64 -3.80 -0.56
N ARG A 70 -1.26 -5.01 -0.13
CA ARG A 70 -1.82 -5.66 1.07
C ARG A 70 -1.35 -4.99 2.36
N GLU A 71 -0.07 -4.62 2.42
CA GLU A 71 0.52 -3.94 3.57
C GLU A 71 -0.06 -2.54 3.77
N ILE A 72 -0.36 -1.83 2.67
CA ILE A 72 -1.06 -0.54 2.73
C ILE A 72 -2.47 -0.72 3.30
N GLN A 73 -3.23 -1.71 2.82
CA GLN A 73 -4.57 -2.02 3.36
C GLN A 73 -4.52 -2.34 4.86
N ASP A 74 -3.56 -3.18 5.24
CA ASP A 74 -3.33 -3.58 6.62
C ASP A 74 -2.98 -2.38 7.52
N GLY A 75 -2.08 -1.50 7.06
CA GLY A 75 -1.72 -0.27 7.75
C GLY A 75 -2.92 0.67 7.93
N MET A 76 -3.78 0.82 6.91
CA MET A 76 -4.99 1.62 7.01
C MET A 76 -5.99 1.06 8.04
N MET A 77 -6.16 -0.26 8.09
CA MET A 77 -7.03 -0.89 9.08
C MET A 77 -6.51 -0.67 10.51
N ILE A 78 -5.19 -0.78 10.73
CA ILE A 78 -4.57 -0.53 12.03
C ILE A 78 -4.73 0.94 12.44
N ALA A 79 -4.50 1.88 11.52
CA ALA A 79 -4.67 3.31 11.80
C ALA A 79 -6.13 3.66 12.15
N PHE A 80 -7.08 3.10 11.41
CA PHE A 80 -8.51 3.28 11.70
C PHE A 80 -8.90 2.68 13.06
N ALA A 81 -8.43 1.46 13.37
CA ALA A 81 -8.66 0.83 14.66
C ALA A 81 -8.06 1.64 15.82
N ALA A 82 -6.86 2.19 15.63
CA ALA A 82 -6.21 3.06 16.62
C ALA A 82 -6.99 4.37 16.84
N ALA A 83 -7.52 4.97 15.77
CA ALA A 83 -8.36 6.15 15.88
C ALA A 83 -9.65 5.87 16.65
N LEU A 84 -10.27 4.70 16.44
CA LEU A 84 -11.43 4.25 17.20
C LEU A 84 -11.11 4.03 18.69
N LEU A 85 -9.97 3.41 19.01
CA LEU A 85 -9.52 3.19 20.40
C LEU A 85 -9.10 4.47 21.13
N LEU A 86 -8.81 5.55 20.41
CA LEU A 86 -8.47 6.84 21.00
C LEU A 86 -9.73 7.57 21.51
N THR A 87 -10.87 7.34 20.86
CA THR A 87 -12.17 7.83 21.32
C THR A 87 -12.66 6.98 22.49
N PRO A 88 -12.76 7.52 23.73
CA PRO A 88 -13.22 6.75 24.87
C PRO A 88 -14.68 6.31 24.65
N GLY A 89 -14.89 5.02 24.38
CA GLY A 89 -16.20 4.42 24.16
C GLY A 89 -16.13 2.90 24.29
N LEU A 90 -17.10 2.28 24.96
CA LEU A 90 -17.07 0.84 25.24
C LEU A 90 -17.33 0.02 23.97
N ILE A 91 -18.24 0.50 23.12
CA ILE A 91 -18.57 -0.16 21.85
C ILE A 91 -17.44 0.08 20.85
N THR A 92 -16.95 1.31 20.82
CA THR A 92 -15.90 1.78 19.92
C THR A 92 -14.56 1.12 20.25
N ASP A 93 -14.23 0.94 21.54
CA ASP A 93 -13.06 0.16 21.99
C ASP A 93 -13.18 -1.30 21.56
N SER A 94 -14.35 -1.92 21.74
CA SER A 94 -14.59 -3.33 21.35
C SER A 94 -14.41 -3.54 19.84
N LEU A 95 -14.95 -2.63 19.03
CA LEU A 95 -14.78 -2.63 17.56
C LEU A 95 -13.33 -2.38 17.17
N GLY A 96 -12.67 -1.43 17.83
CA GLY A 96 -11.25 -1.13 17.64
C GLY A 96 -10.37 -2.34 17.93
N PHE A 97 -10.55 -3.00 19.08
CA PHE A 97 -9.85 -4.23 19.43
C PHE A 97 -10.09 -5.37 18.43
N LEU A 98 -11.34 -5.55 17.99
CA LEU A 98 -11.68 -6.58 17.01
C LEU A 98 -10.94 -6.35 15.68
N LEU A 99 -10.91 -5.10 15.18
CA LEU A 99 -10.18 -4.75 13.97
C LEU A 99 -8.65 -4.84 14.13
N LEU A 100 -8.13 -4.55 15.32
CA LEU A 100 -6.70 -4.60 15.59
C LEU A 100 -6.15 -6.02 15.54
N THR A 101 -6.99 -6.99 15.91
CA THR A 101 -6.64 -8.41 15.90
C THR A 101 -6.54 -8.93 14.45
N PRO A 102 -5.55 -9.77 14.10
CA PRO A 102 -5.39 -10.32 12.75
C PRO A 102 -6.62 -11.09 12.24
N PHE A 103 -7.45 -11.62 13.16
CA PHE A 103 -8.72 -12.27 12.82
C PHE A 103 -9.76 -11.29 12.27
N GLY A 104 -9.90 -10.12 12.89
CA GLY A 104 -10.83 -9.09 12.41
C GLY A 104 -10.43 -8.55 11.03
N ARG A 105 -9.12 -8.34 10.80
CA ARG A 105 -8.59 -7.92 9.50
C ARG A 105 -8.90 -8.90 8.37
N GLN A 106 -8.73 -10.20 8.62
CA GLN A 106 -9.03 -11.22 7.61
C GLN A 106 -10.54 -11.31 7.33
N PHE A 107 -11.37 -11.17 8.35
CA PHE A 107 -12.83 -11.22 8.21
C PHE A 107 -13.37 -10.02 7.42
N VAL A 108 -12.97 -8.81 7.81
CA VAL A 108 -13.37 -7.57 7.13
C VAL A 108 -12.78 -7.50 5.73
N GLY A 109 -11.48 -7.80 5.57
CA GLY A 109 -10.81 -7.81 4.27
C GLY A 109 -11.41 -8.84 3.30
N GLY A 110 -11.77 -10.02 3.79
CA GLY A 110 -12.45 -11.05 2.99
C GLY A 110 -13.86 -10.65 2.57
N HIS A 111 -14.64 -10.06 3.47
CA HIS A 111 -16.00 -9.61 3.18
C HIS A 111 -16.03 -8.41 2.24
N LEU A 112 -15.12 -7.45 2.43
CA LEU A 112 -15.00 -6.26 1.59
C LEU A 112 -14.57 -6.64 0.16
N ARG A 113 -13.60 -7.55 0.01
CA ARG A 113 -13.13 -8.01 -1.31
C ARG A 113 -14.22 -8.79 -2.06
N ARG A 114 -15.02 -9.60 -1.35
CA ARG A 114 -16.16 -10.34 -1.95
C ARG A 114 -17.31 -9.43 -2.38
N ARG A 115 -17.54 -8.31 -1.68
CA ARG A 115 -18.66 -7.40 -1.96
C ARG A 115 -18.33 -6.27 -2.93
N TYR A 116 -17.07 -5.85 -3.00
CA TYR A 116 -16.61 -4.72 -3.82
C TYR A 116 -15.52 -5.06 -4.86
N GLY A 117 -15.07 -6.31 -4.92
CA GLY A 117 -14.05 -6.76 -5.88
C GLY A 117 -14.44 -6.63 -7.36
N GLY A 118 -15.72 -6.42 -7.66
CA GLY A 118 -16.19 -6.15 -9.03
C GLY A 118 -16.06 -4.69 -9.50
N ARG A 119 -15.65 -3.74 -8.64
CA ARG A 119 -15.61 -2.29 -8.98
C ARG A 119 -14.28 -1.59 -8.72
N PHE A 120 -13.35 -2.22 -8.00
CA PHE A 120 -12.01 -1.69 -7.80
C PHE A 120 -11.02 -2.39 -8.73
N GLN A 121 -11.07 -2.05 -10.02
CA GLN A 121 -9.84 -2.10 -10.82
C GLN A 121 -8.95 -0.99 -10.28
N VAL A 122 -8.02 -1.36 -9.40
CA VAL A 122 -6.93 -0.47 -9.02
C VAL A 122 -6.13 -0.23 -10.29
N HIS A 123 -6.43 0.85 -11.01
CA HIS A 123 -5.55 1.40 -12.01
C HIS A 123 -4.29 1.84 -11.24
N ALA A 124 -3.36 0.91 -11.06
CA ALA A 124 -1.98 1.24 -10.79
C ALA A 124 -1.47 1.94 -12.05
N SER A 125 -1.70 3.25 -12.12
CA SER A 125 -1.07 4.14 -13.10
C SER A 125 0.44 3.89 -13.00
N GLY A 126 0.96 3.27 -14.06
CA GLY A 126 2.24 2.56 -14.07
C GLY A 126 3.44 3.41 -13.71
N PHE A 127 4.26 2.90 -12.80
CA PHE A 127 5.68 3.24 -12.73
C PHE A 127 6.36 2.41 -13.83
N GLY A 128 6.92 3.09 -14.83
CA GLY A 128 7.26 2.55 -16.14
C GLY A 128 8.13 1.29 -16.12
N THR A 129 7.62 0.23 -16.73
CA THR A 129 8.41 -0.89 -17.24
C THR A 129 8.38 -0.80 -18.76
N ARG A 130 9.25 0.05 -19.32
CA ARG A 130 9.53 0.04 -20.76
C ARG A 130 10.53 -1.10 -21.00
N THR A 131 10.04 -2.33 -20.94
CA THR A 131 10.81 -3.52 -21.37
C THR A 131 10.13 -4.06 -22.61
N GLY A 132 10.54 -3.55 -23.77
CA GLY A 132 10.30 -4.21 -25.04
C GLY A 132 11.65 -4.66 -25.59
N PRO A 133 11.94 -5.97 -25.66
CA PRO A 133 13.01 -6.49 -26.49
C PRO A 133 12.46 -6.71 -27.90
N ASP A 134 12.34 -5.64 -28.67
CA ASP A 134 11.95 -5.69 -30.09
C ASP A 134 13.07 -5.10 -30.95
N LEU A 135 14.20 -5.81 -31.01
CA LEU A 135 15.17 -5.70 -32.11
C LEU A 135 15.79 -7.09 -32.38
N GLU A 136 14.95 -8.11 -32.47
CA GLU A 136 15.36 -9.44 -32.95
C GLU A 136 14.35 -9.95 -34.00
N ARG A 137 14.16 -9.17 -35.06
CA ARG A 137 13.68 -9.65 -36.35
C ARG A 137 14.25 -8.74 -37.42
N ASP A 138 15.27 -9.23 -38.11
CA ASP A 138 15.41 -9.22 -39.57
C ASP A 138 16.89 -9.36 -39.94
N PHE A 139 17.39 -10.59 -39.87
CA PHE A 139 18.50 -10.99 -40.73
C PHE A 139 18.34 -12.47 -41.11
N GLU A 140 17.54 -12.71 -42.15
CA GLU A 140 17.58 -13.96 -42.91
C GLU A 140 18.96 -14.12 -43.56
N PRO A 141 19.65 -15.26 -43.42
CA PRO A 141 20.83 -15.57 -44.20
C PRO A 141 20.38 -16.24 -45.51
N SER A 142 20.18 -15.46 -46.57
CA SER A 142 19.83 -16.01 -47.87
C SER A 142 20.68 -15.41 -48.99
N GLY A 143 21.54 -16.26 -49.57
CA GLY A 143 21.88 -16.24 -50.99
C GLY A 143 22.94 -15.24 -51.49
N ALA A 144 24.09 -15.80 -51.87
CA ALA A 144 24.98 -15.48 -53.01
C ALA A 144 25.12 -14.03 -53.58
N PRO A 145 26.35 -13.65 -54.00
CA PRO A 145 26.67 -12.31 -54.50
C PRO A 145 26.22 -12.10 -55.95
N HIS A 146 25.41 -11.06 -56.19
CA HIS A 146 25.24 -10.49 -57.51
C HIS A 146 26.07 -9.21 -57.65
N THR A 147 27.20 -9.37 -58.35
CA THR A 147 28.00 -8.31 -58.95
C THR A 147 27.24 -7.67 -60.11
N GLN A 148 26.96 -6.36 -60.08
CA GLN A 148 27.33 -5.41 -61.16
C GLN A 148 26.74 -4.00 -60.99
N SER A 149 27.66 -3.02 -60.99
CA SER A 149 27.72 -1.87 -61.91
C SER A 149 26.47 -0.99 -62.09
N ASN A 150 26.53 0.27 -61.62
CA ASN A 150 26.68 1.46 -62.47
C ASN A 150 26.79 2.74 -61.60
N GLY A 151 27.45 3.77 -62.14
CA GLY A 151 27.98 4.93 -61.44
C GLY A 151 26.96 5.88 -60.80
N ASP A 152 27.41 6.60 -59.78
CA ASP A 152 27.85 7.99 -59.99
C ASP A 152 28.60 8.52 -58.75
N ARG A 153 29.47 9.50 -59.03
CA ARG A 153 30.24 10.33 -58.09
C ARG A 153 29.48 10.68 -56.81
N TYR A 154 30.16 10.70 -55.66
CA TYR A 154 30.78 11.91 -55.09
C TYR A 154 31.78 11.51 -54.00
N THR A 155 33.03 11.90 -54.24
CA THR A 155 34.15 11.85 -53.31
C THR A 155 33.95 12.86 -52.18
N VAL A 156 34.01 12.41 -50.93
CA VAL A 156 34.37 13.26 -49.80
C VAL A 156 35.50 12.56 -49.07
N ASP A 157 36.72 12.92 -49.46
CA ASP A 157 37.91 12.69 -48.66
C ASP A 157 37.74 13.41 -47.32
N SER A 158 37.97 12.70 -46.22
CA SER A 158 38.32 13.32 -44.94
C SER A 158 39.17 12.35 -44.10
N PRO A 159 40.13 12.88 -43.35
CA PRO A 159 41.44 12.26 -43.18
C PRO A 159 41.46 11.16 -42.11
N SER A 160 42.15 10.07 -42.41
CA SER A 160 42.50 9.00 -41.48
C SER A 160 43.33 9.52 -40.30
N PHE A 161 42.70 9.76 -39.15
CA PHE A 161 43.38 9.78 -37.86
C PHE A 161 43.40 8.37 -37.28
N GLY A 162 44.42 7.60 -37.66
CA GLY A 162 44.72 6.32 -37.03
C GLY A 162 45.42 6.52 -35.68
N PRO A 163 45.00 5.84 -34.60
CA PRO A 163 45.73 5.87 -33.34
C PRO A 163 47.03 5.06 -33.49
N LYS A 164 48.17 5.70 -33.20
CA LYS A 164 49.47 5.02 -33.06
C LYS A 164 49.41 4.05 -31.87
N GLN A 165 49.37 2.74 -32.15
CA GLN A 165 49.68 1.73 -31.16
C GLN A 165 51.20 1.64 -30.98
N SER A 166 51.71 2.18 -29.89
CA SER A 166 53.05 1.88 -29.38
C SER A 166 53.00 0.59 -28.56
N GLN A 167 53.66 -0.45 -29.06
CA GLN A 167 53.87 -1.72 -28.37
C GLN A 167 54.76 -1.55 -27.13
N PRO A 168 54.54 -2.35 -26.06
CA PRO A 168 55.41 -2.39 -24.90
C PRO A 168 56.62 -3.31 -25.16
N HIS A 169 57.79 -2.91 -24.67
CA HIS A 169 58.93 -3.77 -24.39
C HIS A 169 59.05 -3.96 -22.88
#